data_AF-A0A954VNQ5-F1
#
_entry.id   AF-A0A954VNQ5-F1
#
_cell.length_a   1.000
_cell.length_b   1.000
_cell.length_c   1.000
_cell.angle_alpha   90.00
_cell.angle_beta   90.00
_cell.angle_gamma   90.00
#
_symmetry.space_group_name_H-M   'P 1'
#
loop_
_entity.id
_entity.type
_entity.pdbx_description
1 polymer ?
#
loop_
_entity_poly.entity_id
_entity_poly.type
_entity_poly.pdbx_seq_one_letter_code
_entity_poly.pdbx_strand_id
1 'polypeptide(L)'
;GGMGMGGMGMGGGMFRVEPDKAAKLKVPCVCLEHGKTDPNPRMKYKIVRIEEVNADPKVARLCELLGKGQVPQNTAQAAAWHMANGLSWDELSVKNRIESRYTGNVRFFNGVELQNAFRLSTLIASSTENSDATSPGYDESTGNTEANN
;
A
#
# COMPACT_ATOMS: atom_id res chain seq x y z
N GLY A 1 -4.62 32.53 -42.02
CA GLY A 1 -4.93 31.08 -42.05
C GLY A 1 -3.69 30.37 -41.56
N GLY A 2 -3.74 29.41 -40.66
CA GLY A 2 -4.81 28.50 -40.31
C GLY A 2 -4.16 27.12 -40.24
N MET A 3 -3.90 26.62 -39.03
CA MET A 3 -3.54 25.23 -38.80
C MET A 3 -4.13 24.84 -37.45
N GLY A 4 -5.34 24.30 -37.51
CA GLY A 4 -5.93 23.51 -36.45
C GLY A 4 -5.46 22.06 -36.58
N MET A 5 -5.04 21.50 -35.46
CA MET A 5 -4.92 20.07 -35.21
C MET A 5 -4.86 19.99 -33.69
N GLY A 6 -5.91 19.60 -32.99
CA GLY A 6 -6.70 18.40 -33.20
C GLY A 6 -6.68 17.74 -31.84
N GLY A 7 -7.76 17.91 -31.09
CA GLY A 7 -7.90 17.33 -29.76
C GLY A 7 -7.69 15.82 -29.84
N MET A 8 -6.78 15.32 -29.01
CA MET A 8 -6.71 13.91 -28.70
C MET A 8 -6.76 13.78 -27.19
N GLY A 9 -7.98 13.54 -26.72
CA GLY A 9 -8.22 13.10 -25.36
C GLY A 9 -7.50 11.78 -25.12
N MET A 10 -6.53 11.79 -24.22
CA MET A 10 -5.97 10.57 -23.65
C MET A 10 -6.89 10.10 -22.52
N GLY A 11 -7.98 9.45 -22.94
CA GLY A 11 -8.78 8.59 -22.08
C GLY A 11 -8.15 7.20 -21.99
N GLY A 12 -7.96 6.75 -20.75
CA GLY A 12 -7.94 5.37 -20.25
C GLY A 12 -7.52 4.21 -21.16
N GLY A 13 -6.49 3.48 -20.73
CA GLY A 13 -6.41 2.03 -20.95
C GLY A 13 -5.13 1.51 -21.61
N MET A 14 -3.99 1.52 -20.92
CA MET A 14 -2.80 0.78 -21.38
C MET A 14 -2.23 -0.13 -20.27
N PHE A 15 -2.98 -1.17 -19.93
CA PHE A 15 -2.42 -2.41 -19.36
C PHE A 15 -2.74 -3.58 -20.30
N ARG A 16 -2.25 -3.52 -21.54
CA ARG A 16 -2.27 -4.66 -22.46
C ARG A 16 -0.90 -5.33 -22.39
N VAL A 17 -0.76 -6.32 -21.52
CA VAL A 17 0.40 -7.22 -21.53
C VAL A 17 0.14 -8.22 -22.65
N GLU A 18 0.99 -8.25 -23.69
CA GLU A 18 0.88 -9.27 -24.73
C GLU A 18 1.02 -10.66 -24.09
N PRO A 19 0.22 -11.66 -24.50
CA PRO A 19 0.37 -13.02 -23.99
C PRO A 19 1.82 -13.49 -24.14
N ASP A 20 2.34 -14.13 -23.09
CA ASP A 20 3.73 -14.58 -22.94
C ASP A 20 4.84 -13.50 -22.96
N LYS A 21 4.52 -12.20 -22.92
CA LYS A 21 5.54 -11.16 -22.74
C LYS A 21 5.64 -10.69 -21.28
N ALA A 22 6.85 -10.78 -20.74
CA ALA A 22 7.16 -10.20 -19.43
C ALA A 22 7.22 -8.67 -19.52
N ALA A 23 6.48 -7.99 -18.65
CA ALA A 23 6.54 -6.55 -18.48
C ALA A 23 7.32 -6.19 -17.20
N LYS A 24 8.11 -5.11 -17.26
CA LYS A 24 8.75 -4.54 -16.08
C LYS A 24 7.81 -3.51 -15.47
N LEU A 25 7.30 -3.79 -14.28
CA LEU A 25 6.45 -2.89 -13.51
C LEU A 25 7.23 -2.27 -12.36
N LYS A 26 7.11 -0.95 -12.18
CA LYS A 26 7.59 -0.27 -10.97
C LYS A 26 6.45 -0.24 -9.96
N VAL A 27 6.61 -0.97 -8.86
CA VAL A 27 5.64 -1.02 -7.77
C VAL A 27 6.21 -0.31 -6.54
N PRO A 28 5.51 0.66 -5.94
CA PRO A 28 5.91 1.21 -4.65
C PRO A 28 5.74 0.13 -3.57
N CYS A 29 6.78 -0.09 -2.78
CA CYS A 29 6.78 -1.13 -1.75
C CYS A 29 7.16 -0.55 -0.39
N VAL A 30 6.69 -1.18 0.68
CA VAL A 30 7.08 -0.88 2.05
C VAL A 30 7.45 -2.17 2.77
N CYS A 31 8.32 -2.08 3.76
CA CYS A 31 8.70 -3.18 4.64
C CYS A 31 7.65 -3.32 5.74
N LEU A 32 6.98 -4.47 5.82
CA LEU A 32 5.99 -4.75 6.86
C LEU A 32 6.61 -5.23 8.18
N GLU A 33 7.87 -5.68 8.10
CA GLU A 33 8.61 -6.19 9.25
C GLU A 33 9.84 -5.32 9.46
N HIS A 34 9.89 -4.67 10.61
CA HIS A 34 11.05 -3.89 11.01
C HIS A 34 12.25 -4.81 11.35
N GLY A 35 13.46 -4.37 10.99
CA GLY A 35 14.71 -5.04 11.36
C GLY A 35 15.19 -6.13 10.40
N LYS A 36 14.39 -6.52 9.41
CA LYS A 36 14.85 -7.41 8.33
C LYS A 36 15.84 -6.67 7.42
N THR A 37 16.78 -7.43 6.86
CA THR A 37 17.76 -6.92 5.91
C THR A 37 17.07 -6.39 4.67
N ASP A 38 17.63 -5.33 4.08
CA ASP A 38 17.09 -4.75 2.86
C ASP A 38 17.00 -5.80 1.73
N PRO A 39 15.89 -5.78 0.96
CA PRO A 39 15.68 -6.72 -0.13
C PRO A 39 16.75 -6.51 -1.21
N ASN A 40 17.30 -7.61 -1.73
CA ASN A 40 18.30 -7.55 -2.81
C ASN A 40 17.79 -8.24 -4.09
N PRO A 41 18.30 -7.87 -5.28
CA PRO A 41 17.81 -8.41 -6.56
C PRO A 41 17.99 -9.93 -6.74
N ARG A 42 18.82 -10.59 -5.93
CA ARG A 42 19.07 -12.04 -6.03
C ARG A 42 18.09 -12.87 -5.21
N MET A 43 17.27 -12.24 -4.37
CA MET A 43 16.24 -12.93 -3.60
C MET A 43 15.14 -13.47 -4.53
N LYS A 44 14.61 -14.64 -4.19
CA LYS A 44 13.43 -15.19 -4.88
C LYS A 44 12.18 -14.54 -4.30
N TYR A 45 11.46 -13.78 -5.12
CA TYR A 45 10.23 -13.11 -4.73
C TYR A 45 9.01 -13.92 -5.17
N LYS A 46 7.99 -13.98 -4.31
CA LYS A 46 6.65 -14.49 -4.66
C LYS A 46 5.63 -13.40 -4.36
N ILE A 47 4.64 -13.26 -5.24
CA ILE A 47 3.47 -12.44 -4.96
C ILE A 47 2.52 -13.32 -4.14
N VAL A 48 2.12 -12.81 -2.99
CA VAL A 48 1.20 -13.47 -2.05
C VAL A 48 0.09 -12.50 -1.71
N ARG A 49 -1.02 -13.02 -1.18
CA ARG A 49 -2.05 -12.14 -0.63
C ARG A 49 -1.54 -11.48 0.64
N ILE A 50 -2.03 -10.28 0.95
CA ILE A 50 -1.55 -9.52 2.11
C ILE A 50 -1.82 -10.26 3.42
N GLU A 51 -2.94 -10.99 3.49
CA GLU A 51 -3.37 -11.75 4.67
C GLU A 51 -2.42 -12.92 5.00
N GLU A 52 -1.63 -13.39 4.02
CA GLU A 52 -0.60 -14.42 4.25
C GLU A 52 0.63 -13.88 5.01
N VAL A 53 0.84 -12.56 5.00
CA VAL A 53 2.01 -11.92 5.63
C VAL A 53 1.63 -10.97 6.77
N ASN A 54 0.43 -10.40 6.74
CA ASN A 54 -0.12 -9.58 7.81
C ASN A 54 -1.65 -9.57 7.73
N ALA A 55 -2.32 -10.03 8.79
CA ALA A 55 -3.77 -10.13 8.84
C ALA A 55 -4.48 -8.85 9.32
N ASP A 56 -3.74 -7.79 9.69
CA ASP A 56 -4.34 -6.54 10.15
C ASP A 56 -4.99 -5.78 8.95
N PRO A 57 -6.32 -5.58 8.95
CA PRO A 57 -7.01 -4.87 7.88
C PRO A 57 -6.52 -3.43 7.68
N LYS A 58 -5.96 -2.79 8.72
CA LYS A 58 -5.37 -1.44 8.62
C LYS A 58 -4.14 -1.46 7.72
N VAL A 59 -3.33 -2.52 7.77
CA VAL A 59 -2.14 -2.70 6.93
C VAL A 59 -2.54 -2.93 5.48
N ALA A 60 -3.56 -3.76 5.23
CA ALA A 60 -4.10 -3.98 3.89
C ALA A 60 -4.60 -2.65 3.28
N ARG A 61 -5.36 -1.86 4.05
CA ARG A 61 -5.83 -0.54 3.60
C ARG A 61 -4.69 0.43 3.31
N LEU A 62 -3.65 0.45 4.14
CA LEU A 62 -2.47 1.28 3.89
C LEU A 62 -1.80 0.92 2.56
N CYS A 63 -1.59 -0.38 2.31
CA CYS A 63 -0.99 -0.87 1.07
C CYS A 63 -1.84 -0.50 -0.16
N GLU A 64 -3.16 -0.53 -0.05
CA GLU A 64 -4.07 -0.07 -1.11
C GLU A 64 -3.90 1.41 -1.43
N LEU A 65 -3.84 2.28 -0.40
CA LEU A 65 -3.62 3.72 -0.58
C LEU A 65 -2.26 4.01 -1.23
N LEU A 66 -1.22 3.26 -0.85
CA LEU A 66 0.12 3.35 -1.44
C LEU A 66 0.10 2.91 -2.90
N GLY A 67 -0.53 1.78 -3.22
CA GLY A 67 -0.65 1.26 -4.57
C GLY A 67 -1.41 2.20 -5.51
N LYS A 68 -2.37 2.96 -4.98
CA LYS A 68 -3.11 4.02 -5.70
C LYS A 68 -2.33 5.34 -5.82
N GLY A 69 -1.16 5.46 -5.21
CA GLY A 69 -0.37 6.68 -5.20
C GLY A 69 -0.96 7.82 -4.38
N GLN A 70 -1.89 7.51 -3.46
CA GLN A 70 -2.55 8.52 -2.62
C GLN A 70 -1.71 8.93 -1.41
N VAL A 71 -0.70 8.12 -1.06
CA VAL A 71 0.21 8.37 0.04
C VAL A 71 1.67 8.22 -0.41
N PRO A 72 2.57 9.11 0.03
CA PRO A 72 4.00 8.97 -0.24
C PRO A 72 4.59 7.71 0.44
N GLN A 73 5.59 7.11 -0.21
CA GLN A 73 6.19 5.84 0.24
C GLN A 73 6.84 5.94 1.64
N ASN A 74 7.56 7.01 1.96
CA ASN A 74 8.17 7.18 3.29
C ASN A 74 7.10 7.32 4.40
N THR A 75 6.05 8.09 4.15
CA THR A 75 4.89 8.21 5.05
C THR A 75 4.23 6.86 5.28
N ALA A 76 4.03 6.09 4.21
CA ALA A 76 3.48 4.73 4.29
C ALA A 76 4.42 3.78 5.06
N GLN A 77 5.75 3.87 4.88
CA GLN A 77 6.72 3.05 5.60
C GLN A 77 6.68 3.30 7.12
N ALA A 78 6.57 4.56 7.55
CA ALA A 78 6.43 4.90 8.96
C ALA A 78 5.11 4.37 9.55
N ALA A 79 3.99 4.60 8.85
CA ALA A 79 2.69 4.11 9.26
C ALA A 79 2.65 2.56 9.30
N ALA A 80 3.27 1.89 8.34
CA ALA A 80 3.36 0.43 8.30
C ALA A 80 4.08 -0.12 9.53
N TRP A 81 5.24 0.42 9.91
CA TRP A 81 5.96 -0.03 11.11
C TRP A 81 5.21 0.28 12.41
N HIS A 82 4.52 1.42 12.47
CA HIS A 82 3.66 1.72 13.61
C HIS A 82 2.52 0.69 13.75
N MET A 83 1.78 0.41 12.68
CA MET A 83 0.61 -0.47 12.72
C MET A 83 0.98 -1.96 12.79
N ALA A 84 1.96 -2.41 12.01
CA ALA A 84 2.32 -3.82 11.88
C ALA A 84 3.29 -4.31 12.97
N ASN A 85 4.12 -3.42 13.53
CA ASN A 85 5.15 -3.80 14.50
C ASN A 85 5.02 -3.08 15.85
N GLY A 86 4.10 -2.12 15.98
CA GLY A 86 3.87 -1.40 17.24
C GLY A 86 4.96 -0.38 17.59
N LEU A 87 5.82 0.03 16.65
CA LEU A 87 6.83 1.04 16.92
C LEU A 87 6.17 2.37 17.31
N SER A 88 6.63 2.98 18.39
CA SER A 88 6.17 4.30 18.81
C SER A 88 6.66 5.40 17.86
N TRP A 89 5.95 6.52 17.83
CA TRP A 89 6.35 7.68 17.02
C TRP A 89 7.69 8.27 17.47
N ASP A 90 7.99 8.17 18.76
CA ASP A 90 9.28 8.60 19.32
C ASP A 90 10.43 7.74 18.79
N GLU A 91 10.26 6.41 18.77
CA GLU A 91 11.23 5.48 18.19
C GLU A 91 11.43 5.72 16.69
N LEU A 92 10.34 5.98 15.95
CA LEU A 92 10.42 6.31 14.53
C LEU A 92 11.13 7.65 14.28
N SER A 93 10.97 8.63 15.18
CA SER A 93 11.57 9.97 15.03
C SER A 93 13.09 9.99 15.12
N VAL A 94 13.65 9.10 15.94
CA VAL A 94 15.11 8.98 16.13
C VAL A 94 15.73 7.91 15.25
N LYS A 95 14.95 7.30 14.36
CA LYS A 95 15.42 6.21 13.52
C LYS A 95 16.33 6.70 12.41
N ASN A 96 17.48 6.06 12.25
CA ASN A 96 18.40 6.32 11.16
C ASN A 96 18.18 5.32 10.03
N ARG A 97 18.24 5.81 8.78
CA ARG A 97 18.34 4.99 7.57
C ARG A 97 19.78 4.60 7.29
N ILE A 98 20.69 5.54 7.50
CA ILE A 98 22.13 5.34 7.29
C ILE A 98 22.82 5.75 8.57
N GLU A 99 23.64 4.85 9.11
CA GLU A 99 24.52 5.12 10.23
C GLU A 99 25.97 5.01 9.74
N SER A 100 26.70 6.11 9.83
CA SER A 100 28.09 6.18 9.37
C SER A 100 28.93 6.93 10.39
N ARG A 101 30.05 6.31 10.78
CA ARG A 101 31.02 6.92 11.69
C ARG A 101 31.69 8.17 11.09
N TYR A 102 31.72 8.29 9.76
CA TYR A 102 32.49 9.33 9.07
C TYR A 102 31.61 10.44 8.50
N THR A 103 30.41 10.11 8.02
CA THR A 103 29.52 11.06 7.32
C THR A 103 28.32 11.48 8.17
N GLY A 104 28.21 10.97 9.40
CA GLY A 104 27.07 11.17 10.27
C GLY A 104 25.87 10.29 9.90
N ASN A 105 24.77 10.52 10.61
CA ASN A 105 23.55 9.71 10.50
C ASN A 105 22.51 10.42 9.65
N VAL A 106 21.88 9.66 8.74
CA VAL A 106 20.75 10.13 7.94
C VAL A 106 19.47 9.57 8.54
N ARG A 107 18.55 10.46 8.94
CA ARG A 107 17.25 10.05 9.50
C ARG A 107 16.42 9.30 8.46
N PHE A 108 15.65 8.33 8.94
CA PHE A 108 14.77 7.55 8.08
C PHE A 108 13.58 8.38 7.60
N PHE A 109 13.04 9.20 8.51
CA PHE A 109 11.89 10.06 8.29
C PHE A 109 12.22 11.49 8.71
N ASN A 110 11.63 12.46 8.01
CA ASN A 110 11.58 13.85 8.48
C ASN A 110 10.29 14.10 9.29
N GLY A 111 10.22 15.25 9.97
CA GLY A 111 9.08 15.58 10.83
C GLY A 111 7.74 15.64 10.10
N VAL A 112 7.72 16.13 8.85
CA VAL A 112 6.48 16.23 8.05
C VAL A 112 5.98 14.84 7.66
N GLU A 113 6.89 13.92 7.29
CA GLU A 113 6.54 12.53 6.99
C GLU A 113 5.93 11.82 8.20
N LEU A 114 6.49 12.03 9.41
CA LEU A 114 5.97 11.45 10.64
C LEU A 114 4.60 12.01 11.02
N GLN A 115 4.39 13.32 10.91
CA GLN A 115 3.09 13.94 11.17
C GLN A 115 2.01 13.44 10.21
N ASN A 116 2.37 13.28 8.92
CA ASN A 116 1.46 12.71 7.94
C ASN A 116 1.19 11.24 8.21
N ALA A 117 2.19 10.47 8.64
CA ALA A 117 2.04 9.05 8.95
C ALA A 117 1.13 8.86 10.17
N PHE A 118 1.27 9.70 11.19
CA PHE A 118 0.39 9.74 12.35
C PHE A 118 -1.07 9.96 11.93
N ARG A 119 -1.36 11.06 11.21
CA ARG A 119 -2.71 11.38 10.74
C ARG A 119 -3.31 10.28 9.85
N LEU A 120 -2.49 9.69 8.99
CA LEU A 120 -2.90 8.59 8.13
C LEU A 120 -3.28 7.35 8.94
N SER A 121 -2.46 6.98 9.92
CA SER A 121 -2.74 5.81 10.77
C SER A 121 -4.04 5.99 11.57
N THR A 122 -4.29 7.19 12.11
CA THR A 122 -5.54 7.49 12.83
C THR A 122 -6.76 7.47 11.93
N LEU A 123 -6.62 7.96 10.68
CA LEU A 123 -7.71 7.94 9.69
C LEU A 123 -8.04 6.52 9.25
N ILE A 124 -7.02 5.69 9.04
CA ILE A 124 -7.22 4.28 8.68
C ILE A 124 -7.90 3.54 9.84
N ALA A 125 -7.43 3.72 11.07
CA ALA A 125 -8.01 3.09 12.25
C ALA A 125 -9.52 3.37 12.38
N SER A 126 -9.92 4.65 12.31
CA SER A 126 -11.34 5.02 12.41
C SER A 126 -12.17 4.56 11.20
N SER A 127 -11.58 4.51 10.01
CA SER A 127 -12.28 4.07 8.80
C SER A 127 -12.54 2.56 8.81
N THR A 128 -11.58 1.78 9.31
CA THR A 128 -11.69 0.32 9.42
C THR A 128 -12.74 -0.08 10.45
N GLU A 129 -12.77 0.59 11.61
CA GLU A 129 -13.80 0.37 12.66
C GLU A 129 -15.22 0.57 12.12
N ASN A 130 -15.43 1.59 11.27
CA ASN A 130 -16.75 1.84 10.67
C ASN A 130 -17.14 0.82 9.59
N SER A 131 -16.18 0.25 8.86
CA SER A 131 -16.46 -0.76 7.84
C SER A 131 -16.81 -2.13 8.43
N ASP A 132 -16.27 -2.51 9.59
CA ASP A 132 -16.62 -3.77 10.26
C ASP A 132 -18.07 -3.78 10.78
N ALA A 133 -18.72 -2.61 10.91
CA ALA A 133 -20.13 -2.49 11.28
C ALA A 133 -21.11 -2.70 10.11
N THR A 134 -20.64 -2.76 8.86
CA THR A 134 -21.49 -2.94 7.67
C THR A 134 -21.04 -4.17 6.90
N SER A 135 -21.45 -5.35 7.37
CA SER A 135 -21.32 -6.59 6.60
C SER A 135 -22.64 -6.84 5.85
N PRO A 136 -22.74 -6.61 4.53
CA PRO A 136 -23.82 -7.18 3.73
C PRO A 136 -23.56 -8.68 3.63
N GLY A 137 -24.33 -9.44 4.41
CA GLY A 137 -24.44 -10.88 4.22
C GLY A 137 -24.82 -11.18 2.77
N TYR A 138 -24.09 -12.10 2.16
CA TYR A 138 -24.47 -12.72 0.91
C TYR A 138 -25.82 -13.41 1.14
N ASP A 139 -26.88 -12.86 0.56
CA ASP A 139 -28.18 -13.55 0.45
C ASP A 139 -28.02 -14.58 -0.67
N GLU A 140 -27.89 -15.84 -0.28
CA GLU A 140 -27.90 -16.98 -1.19
C GLU A 140 -29.32 -17.14 -1.73
N SER A 141 -29.56 -16.67 -2.96
CA SER A 141 -30.85 -16.81 -3.60
C SER A 141 -31.11 -18.29 -3.90
N THR A 142 -31.96 -18.92 -3.10
CA THR A 142 -32.55 -20.21 -3.44
C THR A 142 -33.47 -20.00 -4.64
N GLY A 143 -32.99 -20.35 -5.83
CA GLY A 143 -33.81 -20.50 -7.02
C GLY A 143 -34.52 -21.86 -7.00
N ASN A 144 -35.68 -21.94 -6.36
CA ASN A 144 -36.59 -23.08 -6.49
C ASN A 144 -37.31 -22.96 -7.84
N THR A 145 -36.77 -23.64 -8.85
CA THR A 145 -37.50 -24.00 -10.07
C THR A 145 -38.19 -25.32 -9.81
N GLU A 146 -39.50 -25.31 -9.56
CA GLU A 146 -40.36 -26.48 -9.73
C GLU A 146 -41.69 -26.04 -10.33
N ALA A 147 -41.68 -25.88 -11.66
CA ALA A 147 -42.87 -26.10 -12.47
C ALA A 147 -42.82 -27.56 -12.92
N ASN A 148 -43.75 -28.39 -12.43
CA ASN A 148 -44.28 -29.60 -13.10
C ASN A 148 -45.27 -30.32 -12.16
N ASN A 149 -46.55 -30.00 -12.28
CA ASN A 149 -47.64 -30.90 -12.71
C ASN A 149 -49.01 -30.26 -12.38
#